data_AF-A0A2T3G8R3-F1
#
_entry.id   AF-A0A2T3G8R3-F1
#
_cell.length_a   1.000
_cell.length_b   1.000
_cell.length_c   1.000
_cell.angle_alpha   90.00
_cell.angle_beta   90.00
_cell.angle_gamma   90.00
#
_symmetry.space_group_name_H-M   'P 1'
#
loop_
_entity.id
_entity.type
_entity.pdbx_description
1 polymer ?
#
loop_
_entity_poly.entity_id
_entity_poly.type
_entity_poly.pdbx_seq_one_letter_code
_entity_poly.pdbx_strand_id
1 'polypeptide(L)' 'MVVIFFVLGFAVNWGLAAIFAIIMIPGAISVAIIARHPERTGGRSMLGISDPNTLLDPITGGRRQHPRQ' A
#
# COMPACT_ATOMS: atom_id res chain seq x y z
N MET A 1 21.47 -6.38 5.52
CA MET A 1 21.11 -6.72 6.92
C MET A 1 20.14 -7.89 7.02
N VAL A 2 18.99 -7.91 6.33
CA VAL A 2 18.00 -9.01 6.39
C VAL A 2 18.57 -10.40 6.07
N VAL A 3 19.46 -10.51 5.08
CA VAL A 3 20.08 -11.80 4.69
C VAL A 3 20.88 -12.43 5.83
N ILE A 4 21.55 -11.62 6.65
CA ILE A 4 22.36 -12.09 7.79
C ILE A 4 21.46 -12.73 8.85
N PHE A 5 20.29 -12.13 9.12
CA PHE A 5 19.31 -12.68 10.05
C PHE A 5 18.71 -14.00 9.55
N PHE A 6 18.50 -14.15 8.25
CA PHE A 6 18.05 -15.41 7.68
C PHE A 6 19.09 -16.52 7.81
N VAL A 7 20.35 -16.24 7.50
CA VAL A 7 21.44 -17.21 7.60
C VAL A 7 21.70 -17.61 9.06
N LEU A 8 21.70 -16.64 9.98
CA LEU A 8 21.86 -16.91 11.41
C LEU A 8 20.67 -17.68 11.98
N GLY A 9 19.44 -17.30 11.61
CA GLY A 9 18.23 -18.02 12.02
C GLY A 9 18.21 -19.46 11.51
N PHE A 10 18.68 -19.71 10.29
CA PHE A 10 18.82 -21.05 9.73
C PHE A 10 19.87 -21.88 10.49
N ALA A 11 20.99 -21.27 10.88
CA ALA A 11 22.06 -21.94 11.64
C ALA A 11 21.66 -22.27 13.09
N VAL A 12 20.81 -21.43 13.71
CA VAL A 12 20.36 -21.63 15.11
C VAL A 12 19.15 -22.57 15.20
N ASN A 13 18.16 -22.41 14.30
CA ASN A 13 16.99 -23.27 14.26
C ASN A 13 16.32 -23.27 12.87
N TRP A 14 16.56 -24.33 12.12
CA TRP A 14 16.04 -24.50 10.77
C TRP A 14 14.51 -24.48 10.69
N GLY A 15 13.81 -25.04 11.68
CA GLY A 15 12.35 -25.07 11.71
C GLY A 15 11.72 -23.68 11.85
N LEU A 16 12.29 -22.85 12.71
CA LEU A 16 11.83 -21.47 12.90
C LEU A 16 12.12 -20.61 11.66
N ALA A 17 13.29 -20.79 11.04
CA ALA A 17 13.65 -20.11 9.79
C ALA A 17 12.69 -20.47 8.65
N ALA A 18 12.29 -21.75 8.54
CA ALA A 18 11.34 -22.21 7.54
C ALA A 18 9.96 -21.57 7.72
N ILE A 19 9.45 -21.52 8.96
CA ILE A 19 8.17 -20.84 9.28
C ILE A 19 8.24 -19.36 8.91
N PHE A 20 9.35 -18.70 9.25
CA PHE A 20 9.55 -17.29 8.95
C PHE A 20 9.58 -17.00 7.45
N ALA A 21 10.24 -17.86 6.67
CA ALA A 21 10.23 -17.78 5.21
C ALA A 21 8.82 -17.89 4.63
N ILE A 22 8.04 -18.87 5.10
CA ILE A 22 6.65 -19.10 4.63
C ILE A 22 5.77 -17.87 4.87
N ILE A 23 5.89 -17.21 6.02
CA ILE A 23 5.09 -16.03 6.34
C ILE A 23 5.60 -14.79 5.58
N MET A 24 6.92 -14.62 5.47
CA MET A 24 7.50 -13.40 4.92
C MET A 24 7.47 -13.35 3.38
N ILE A 25 7.65 -14.48 2.69
CA ILE A 25 7.72 -14.52 1.22
C ILE A 25 6.45 -13.91 0.57
N PRO A 26 5.22 -14.28 0.95
CA PRO A 26 4.00 -13.67 0.40
C PRO A 26 3.93 -12.15 0.64
N GLY A 27 4.31 -11.71 1.84
CA GLY A 27 4.34 -10.28 2.19
C GLY A 27 5.36 -9.50 1.36
N ALA A 28 6.57 -10.04 1.22
CA ALA A 28 7.63 -9.44 0.42
C ALA A 28 7.26 -9.36 -1.07
N ILE A 29 6.60 -10.39 -1.62
CA ILE A 29 6.08 -10.38 -2.99
C ILE A 29 5.03 -9.29 -3.16
N SER A 30 4.10 -9.16 -2.20
CA SER A 30 3.05 -8.13 -2.25
C SER A 30 3.64 -6.73 -2.27
N VAL A 31 4.64 -6.48 -1.41
CA VAL A 31 5.37 -5.20 -1.38
C VAL A 31 6.13 -4.97 -2.68
N ALA A 32 6.79 -5.99 -3.22
CA ALA A 32 7.52 -5.87 -4.48
C ALA A 32 6.60 -5.53 -5.66
N ILE A 33 5.39 -6.10 -5.70
CA ILE A 33 4.38 -5.79 -6.73
C ILE A 33 3.89 -4.34 -6.58
N ILE A 34 3.59 -3.90 -5.37
CA ILE A 34 3.19 -2.52 -5.06
C ILE A 34 4.29 -1.54 -5.46
N ALA A 35 5.54 -1.82 -5.07
CA ALA A 35 6.69 -0.99 -5.38
C ALA A 35 7.01 -0.95 -6.88
N ARG A 36 6.66 -2.00 -7.63
CA ARG A 36 6.88 -2.09 -9.09
C ARG A 36 5.77 -1.40 -9.90
N HIS A 37 4.57 -1.27 -9.33
CA HIS A 37 3.43 -0.59 -9.95
C HIS A 37 2.80 0.45 -9.00
N PRO A 38 3.56 1.50 -8.62
CA PRO A 38 3.07 2.55 -7.73
C PRO A 38 1.84 3.28 -8.30
N GLU A 39 1.75 3.39 -9.63
CA GLU A 39 0.64 3.99 -10.37
C GLU A 39 -0.71 3.26 -10.19
N ARG A 40 -0.68 1.96 -9.85
CA ARG A 40 -1.89 1.16 -9.63
C ARG A 40 -2.27 1.01 -8.16
N THR A 41 -1.43 1.47 -7.25
CA THR A 41 -1.56 1.22 -5.81
C THR A 41 -1.59 2.49 -4.95
N GLY A 42 -1.27 3.67 -5.50
CA GLY A 42 -1.30 4.94 -4.76
C GLY A 42 -1.81 6.19 -5.49
N GLY A 43 -2.11 6.14 -6.79
CA GLY A 43 -2.45 7.35 -7.58
C GLY A 43 -3.92 7.74 -7.63
N ARG A 44 -4.83 6.78 -7.38
CA ARG A 44 -6.22 7.07 -7.04
C ARG A 44 -6.36 6.75 -5.57
N SER A 45 -6.43 7.81 -4.76
CA SER A 45 -6.91 7.74 -3.38
C SER A 45 -8.04 6.71 -3.31
N MET A 46 -8.02 5.76 -2.37
CA MET A 46 -9.07 4.73 -2.24
C MET A 46 -10.49 5.32 -2.06
N LEU A 47 -10.61 6.65 -1.92
CA LEU A 47 -11.83 7.45 -1.90
C LEU A 47 -12.16 8.13 -3.26
N GLY A 48 -11.40 7.88 -4.32
CA GLY A 48 -11.58 8.49 -5.65
C GLY A 48 -11.15 9.96 -5.76
N ILE A 49 -10.62 10.56 -4.71
CA ILE A 49 -10.29 11.99 -4.65
C ILE A 49 -8.78 12.19 -4.78
N SER A 50 -8.33 12.59 -5.97
CA SER A 50 -6.95 12.94 -6.30
C SER A 50 -6.60 14.41 -6.04
N ASP A 51 -7.59 15.22 -5.66
CA ASP A 51 -7.43 16.64 -5.41
C ASP A 51 -7.92 16.97 -3.99
N PRO A 52 -7.04 17.40 -3.06
CA PRO A 52 -7.45 17.78 -1.72
C PRO A 52 -8.46 18.95 -1.69
N ASN A 53 -8.59 19.73 -2.78
CA ASN A 53 -9.66 20.72 -2.90
C ASN A 53 -11.04 20.08 -3.06
N THR A 54 -11.15 18.88 -3.63
CA THR A 54 -12.43 18.13 -3.71
C THR A 54 -12.88 17.55 -2.37
N LEU A 55 -12.02 17.57 -1.33
CA LEU A 55 -12.41 17.27 0.06
C LEU A 55 -12.88 18.53 0.84
N LEU A 56 -12.55 19.72 0.35
CA LEU A 56 -13.00 21.01 0.91
C LEU A 56 -14.27 21.53 0.23
N ASP A 57 -14.49 21.12 -1.02
CA ASP A 57 -15.70 21.40 -1.80
C ASP A 57 -16.97 20.60 -1.44
N PRO A 58 -16.97 19.40 -0.81
CA PRO A 58 -18.22 18.71 -0.46
C PRO A 58 -18.99 19.44 0.65
N ILE A 59 -18.29 20.22 1.48
CA ILE A 59 -18.88 21.00 2.56
C ILE A 59 -19.31 22.41 2.08
N THR A 60 -18.71 22.91 0.98
CA THR A 60 -18.95 24.27 0.46
C THR A 60 -19.78 24.31 -0.84
N GLY A 61 -19.81 23.23 -1.63
CA GLY A 61 -20.39 23.15 -2.98
C GLY A 61 -21.88 22.78 -3.07
N GLY A 62 -22.60 22.67 -1.94
CA GLY A 62 -24.04 22.37 -1.94
C GLY A 62 -24.96 23.59 -2.15
N ARG A 63 -24.41 24.79 -2.38
CA ARG A 63 -25.21 26.02 -2.36
C ARG A 63 -24.62 27.15 -3.19
N ARG A 64 -24.49 27.02 -4.51
CA ARG A 64 -24.50 28.17 -5.44
C ARG A 64 -24.66 27.75 -6.92
N GLN A 65 -25.79 28.21 -7.48
CA GLN A 65 -26.02 28.71 -8.86
C GLN A 65 -26.06 27.68 -10.01
N HIS A 66 -27.24 27.26 -10.53
CA HIS A 66 -28.13 27.87 -11.59
C HIS A 66 -27.46 28.01 -12.98
N PRO A 67 -28.16 27.96 -14.15
CA PRO A 67 -29.61 27.93 -14.41
C PRO A 67 -30.05 26.91 -15.52
N ARG A 68 -31.36 26.89 -15.80
CA ARG A 68 -31.93 26.32 -17.03
C ARG A 68 -31.18 26.80 -18.28
N GLN A 69 -30.79 25.86 -19.14
CA GLN A 69 -31.03 25.91 -20.58
C GLN A 69 -31.36 24.50 -21.07
#